data_AF-A0A960MWQ0-F1
#
_entry.id   AF-A0A960MWQ0-F1
#
_cell.length_a   1.000
_cell.length_b   1.000
_cell.length_c   1.000
_cell.angle_alpha   90.00
_cell.angle_beta   90.00
_cell.angle_gamma   90.00
#
_symmetry.space_group_name_H-M   'P 1'
#
loop_
_entity.id
_entity.type
_entity.pdbx_description
1 polymer ?
#
loop_
_entity_poly.entity_id
_entity_poly.type
_entity_poly.pdbx_seq_one_letter_code
_entity_poly.pdbx_strand_id
1 'polypeptide(L)'
;ELDKALSTLITDLQAHRLLEKTLIVVNTEFGRPSAFDGGGGRGHQGSAFSVVLAGGGLKHHGAWGVTDDECKSPVENPVSVPNLFATVLADLGIQPRKELFDGDRPVPITDQGTPVAELMG
;
A
#
# COMPACT_ATOMS: atom_id res chain seq x y z
N GLU A 1 7.03 14.19 12.09
CA GLU A 1 8.44 13.98 11.68
C GLU A 1 8.51 13.24 10.35
N LEU A 2 7.87 12.09 10.22
CA LEU A 2 7.75 11.36 8.95
C LEU A 2 7.18 12.24 7.82
N ASP A 3 6.16 13.04 8.10
CA ASP A 3 5.50 13.93 7.13
C ASP A 3 6.48 14.90 6.45
N LYS A 4 7.39 15.53 7.21
CA LYS A 4 8.41 16.45 6.69
C LYS A 4 9.44 15.73 5.84
N ALA A 5 9.91 14.57 6.29
CA ALA A 5 10.91 13.80 5.55
C ALA A 5 10.34 13.26 4.23
N LEU A 6 9.12 12.71 4.27
CA LEU A 6 8.44 12.15 3.11
C LEU A 6 8.11 13.24 2.07
N SER A 7 7.57 14.38 2.51
CA SER A 7 7.28 15.50 1.60
C SER A 7 8.55 16.06 0.95
N THR A 8 9.66 16.15 1.69
CA THR A 8 10.96 16.56 1.13
C THR A 8 11.43 15.58 0.06
N LEU A 9 11.41 14.26 0.34
CA LEU A 9 11.79 13.23 -0.62
C LEU A 9 10.96 13.29 -1.91
N ILE A 10 9.63 13.41 -1.79
CA ILE A 10 8.74 13.50 -2.95
C ILE A 10 9.06 14.75 -3.78
N THR A 11 9.23 15.90 -3.12
CA THR A 11 9.53 17.18 -3.78
C THR A 11 10.87 17.12 -4.53
N ASP A 12 11.90 16.53 -3.92
CA ASP A 12 13.22 16.38 -4.53
C ASP A 12 13.16 15.44 -5.74
N LEU A 13 12.51 14.27 -5.62
CA LEU A 13 12.34 13.35 -6.74
C LEU A 13 11.58 14.01 -7.90
N GLN A 14 10.57 14.85 -7.60
CA GLN A 14 9.84 15.60 -8.62
C GLN A 14 10.74 16.63 -9.30
N ALA A 15 11.49 17.42 -8.54
CA ALA A 15 12.42 18.43 -9.06
C ALA A 15 13.49 17.82 -9.99
N HIS A 16 13.92 16.59 -9.68
CA HIS A 16 14.87 15.83 -10.48
C HIS A 16 14.25 14.98 -11.61
N ARG A 17 12.91 15.05 -11.80
CA ARG A 17 12.16 14.26 -12.79
C ARG A 17 12.34 12.74 -12.62
N LEU A 18 12.51 12.30 -11.37
CA LEU A 18 12.68 10.91 -10.97
C LEU A 18 11.42 10.29 -10.36
N LEU A 19 10.45 11.12 -9.95
CA LEU A 19 9.24 10.66 -9.27
C LEU A 19 8.43 9.67 -10.13
N GLU A 20 8.27 9.94 -11.43
CA GLU A 20 7.57 9.05 -12.38
C GLU A 20 8.24 7.68 -12.58
N LYS A 21 9.50 7.53 -12.14
CA LYS A 21 10.26 6.28 -12.21
C LYS A 21 10.52 5.65 -10.85
N THR A 22 9.97 6.25 -9.79
CA THR A 22 10.22 5.87 -8.40
C THR A 22 8.89 5.72 -7.69
N LEU A 23 8.47 4.48 -7.46
CA LEU A 23 7.32 4.21 -6.61
C LEU A 23 7.75 4.27 -5.13
N ILE A 24 7.11 5.15 -4.37
CA ILE A 24 7.25 5.24 -2.93
C ILE A 24 6.08 4.52 -2.29
N VAL A 25 6.37 3.58 -1.38
CA VAL A 25 5.37 2.84 -0.61
C VAL A 25 5.68 3.01 0.87
N VAL A 26 4.82 3.75 1.59
CA VAL A 26 4.88 3.85 3.06
C VAL A 26 3.76 3.01 3.63
N ASN A 27 4.13 1.88 4.23
CA ASN A 27 3.20 0.86 4.71
C ASN A 27 3.32 0.60 6.22
N THR A 28 2.30 -0.04 6.78
CA THR A 28 2.25 -0.59 8.15
C THR A 28 1.72 -2.02 8.11
N GLU A 29 1.79 -2.74 9.22
CA GLU A 29 1.24 -4.09 9.37
C GLU A 29 -0.16 -4.07 10.02
N PHE A 30 -0.50 -2.98 10.69
CA PHE A 30 -1.78 -2.78 11.39
C PHE A 30 -2.08 -1.28 11.58
N GLY A 31 -3.35 -0.98 11.82
CA GLY A 31 -3.81 0.33 12.26
C GLY A 31 -3.81 0.43 13.79
N ARG A 32 -4.34 1.54 14.30
CA ARG A 32 -4.55 1.76 15.73
C ARG A 32 -6.02 2.10 15.98
N PRO A 33 -6.69 1.45 16.94
CA PRO A 33 -8.06 1.80 17.31
C PRO A 33 -8.16 3.26 17.76
N SER A 34 -9.34 3.84 17.61
CA SER A 34 -9.65 5.19 18.13
C SER A 34 -9.67 5.23 19.67
N ALA A 35 -10.07 4.13 20.31
CA ALA A 35 -10.15 3.98 21.76
C ALA A 35 -8.82 3.54 22.40
N PHE A 36 -8.62 3.93 23.66
CA PHE A 36 -7.53 3.44 24.49
C PHE A 36 -7.83 2.04 25.05
N ASP A 37 -6.78 1.25 25.25
CA ASP A 37 -6.87 0.00 26.02
C ASP A 37 -6.80 0.28 27.53
N GLY A 38 -6.97 -0.77 28.34
CA GLY A 38 -6.93 -0.68 29.80
C GLY A 38 -5.55 -0.29 30.37
N GLY A 39 -4.49 -0.26 29.55
CA GLY A 39 -3.14 0.16 29.92
C GLY A 39 -2.82 1.60 29.53
N GLY A 40 -3.77 2.35 28.95
CA GLY A 40 -3.56 3.72 28.47
C GLY A 40 -2.86 3.80 27.11
N GLY A 41 -2.64 2.66 26.46
CA GLY A 41 -2.14 2.56 25.09
C GLY A 41 -3.27 2.44 24.07
N ARG A 42 -2.91 2.13 22.83
CA ARG A 42 -3.84 1.74 21.77
C ARG A 42 -3.32 0.44 21.15
N GLY A 43 -4.12 -0.62 21.23
CA GLY A 43 -3.77 -1.96 20.70
C GLY A 43 -3.61 -1.99 19.17
N HIS A 44 -3.56 -3.19 18.58
CA HIS A 44 -3.48 -3.36 17.12
C HIS A 44 -4.89 -3.41 16.49
N GLN A 45 -5.10 -2.62 15.42
CA GLN A 45 -6.25 -2.77 14.53
C GLN A 45 -5.80 -3.56 13.30
N GLY A 46 -5.95 -4.88 13.32
CA GLY A 46 -5.49 -5.75 12.23
C GLY A 46 -6.40 -5.76 10.99
N SER A 47 -7.65 -5.33 11.12
CA SER A 47 -8.66 -5.42 10.06
C SER A 47 -8.65 -4.23 9.09
N ALA A 48 -8.02 -3.11 9.45
CA ALA A 48 -7.91 -1.93 8.59
C ALA A 48 -6.67 -1.10 8.94
N PHE A 49 -5.98 -0.63 7.91
CA PHE A 49 -4.88 0.33 8.01
C PHE A 49 -4.69 1.09 6.69
N SER A 50 -3.91 2.15 6.72
CA SER A 50 -3.66 3.02 5.57
C SER A 50 -2.24 2.84 5.04
N VAL A 51 -2.11 2.98 3.72
CA VAL A 51 -0.83 2.93 3.00
C VAL A 51 -0.74 4.20 2.16
N VAL A 52 0.43 4.83 2.13
CA VAL A 52 0.69 5.98 1.26
C VAL A 52 1.49 5.51 0.04
N LEU A 53 0.98 5.83 -1.14
CA LEU A 53 1.62 5.60 -2.44
C LEU A 53 1.90 6.94 -3.11
N ALA A 54 3.09 7.10 -3.68
CA ALA A 54 3.46 8.30 -4.45
C ALA A 54 4.46 7.94 -5.57
N GLY A 55 4.38 8.64 -6.69
CA GLY A 55 5.24 8.39 -7.85
C GLY A 55 4.96 7.06 -8.53
N GLY A 56 5.94 6.60 -9.30
CA GLY A 56 5.76 5.50 -10.25
C GLY A 56 4.87 5.92 -11.42
N GLY A 57 4.25 4.95 -12.08
CA GLY A 57 3.30 5.18 -13.17
C GLY A 57 1.84 5.20 -12.70
N LEU A 58 1.58 5.32 -11.40
CA LEU A 58 0.24 5.19 -10.84
C LEU A 58 -0.65 6.40 -11.14
N LYS A 59 -1.94 6.14 -11.35
CA LYS A 59 -3.00 7.17 -11.33
C LYS A 59 -3.30 7.53 -9.89
N HIS A 60 -2.84 8.70 -9.44
CA HIS A 60 -3.08 9.18 -8.09
C HIS A 60 -4.48 9.80 -7.93
N HIS A 61 -5.31 9.23 -7.08
CA HIS A 61 -6.69 9.67 -6.80
C HIS A 61 -6.88 10.35 -5.43
N GLY A 62 -5.79 10.60 -4.69
CA GLY A 62 -5.87 11.04 -3.30
C GLY A 62 -6.19 9.88 -2.37
N ALA A 63 -7.33 9.94 -1.66
CA ALA A 63 -7.77 8.85 -0.79
C ALA A 63 -8.52 7.78 -1.58
N TRP A 64 -8.19 6.50 -1.34
CA TRP A 64 -8.85 5.35 -1.94
C TRP A 64 -9.33 4.39 -0.86
N GLY A 65 -10.60 4.00 -0.93
CA GLY A 65 -11.27 3.20 0.08
C GLY A 65 -11.79 4.01 1.26
N VAL A 66 -12.78 3.46 1.95
CA VAL A 66 -13.42 4.08 3.11
C VAL A 66 -13.58 3.01 4.19
N THR A 67 -13.35 3.37 5.45
CA THR A 67 -13.66 2.53 6.61
C THR A 67 -14.97 2.95 7.28
N ASP A 68 -15.51 2.11 8.15
CA ASP A 68 -16.55 2.53 9.09
C ASP A 68 -16.08 3.71 9.98
N ASP A 69 -17.02 4.35 10.67
CA ASP A 69 -16.78 5.52 11.52
C ASP A 69 -15.84 5.22 12.71
N GLU A 70 -15.65 3.94 13.04
CA GLU A 70 -14.74 3.48 14.09
C GLU A 70 -13.33 3.14 13.56
N CYS A 71 -13.12 3.27 12.24
CA CYS A 71 -11.90 2.90 11.52
C CYS A 71 -11.52 1.41 11.68
N LYS A 72 -12.51 0.53 11.85
CA LYS A 72 -12.29 -0.91 12.10
C LYS A 72 -12.37 -1.73 10.83
N SER A 73 -13.32 -1.47 9.95
CA SER A 73 -13.58 -2.31 8.78
C SER A 73 -13.69 -1.46 7.53
N PRO A 74 -13.13 -1.88 6.38
CA PRO A 74 -13.38 -1.21 5.12
C PRO A 74 -14.82 -1.43 4.65
N VAL A 75 -15.48 -0.35 4.22
CA VAL A 75 -16.89 -0.32 3.77
C VAL A 75 -17.04 0.09 2.30
N GLU A 76 -16.03 0.73 1.70
CA GLU A 76 -16.01 1.10 0.28
C GLU A 76 -14.62 0.82 -0.31
N ASN A 77 -14.59 0.32 -1.55
CA ASN A 77 -13.37 0.02 -2.33
C ASN A 77 -12.24 -0.64 -1.51
N PRO A 78 -12.51 -1.77 -0.82
CA PRO A 78 -11.51 -2.42 0.03
C PRO A 78 -10.32 -2.91 -0.80
N VAL A 79 -9.11 -2.67 -0.29
CA VAL A 79 -7.87 -3.21 -0.86
C VAL A 79 -7.28 -4.21 0.11
N SER A 80 -7.19 -5.47 -0.31
CA SER A 80 -6.52 -6.51 0.46
C SER A 80 -4.99 -6.35 0.36
N VAL A 81 -4.26 -6.86 1.35
CA VAL A 81 -2.79 -6.88 1.33
C VAL A 81 -2.25 -7.56 0.05
N PRO A 82 -2.78 -8.72 -0.40
CA PRO A 82 -2.36 -9.30 -1.68
C PRO A 82 -2.58 -8.37 -2.87
N ASN A 83 -3.73 -7.68 -2.96
CA ASN A 83 -4.02 -6.77 -4.06
C ASN A 83 -3.09 -5.53 -4.05
N LEU A 84 -2.74 -5.03 -2.86
CA LEU A 84 -1.76 -3.96 -2.72
C LEU A 84 -0.39 -4.38 -3.27
N PHE A 85 0.13 -5.54 -2.85
CA PHE A 85 1.41 -6.05 -3.36
C PHE A 85 1.38 -6.33 -4.86
N ALA A 86 0.26 -6.86 -5.37
CA ALA A 86 0.08 -7.06 -6.81
C ALA A 86 0.10 -5.72 -7.58
N THR A 87 -0.50 -4.67 -7.02
CA THR A 87 -0.48 -3.31 -7.61
C THR A 87 0.94 -2.76 -7.68
N VAL A 88 1.71 -2.88 -6.58
CA VAL A 88 3.12 -2.46 -6.54
C VAL A 88 3.95 -3.20 -7.59
N LEU A 89 3.82 -4.52 -7.69
CA LEU A 89 4.57 -5.29 -8.69
C LEU A 89 4.17 -4.93 -10.12
N ALA A 90 2.87 -4.74 -10.37
CA ALA A 90 2.38 -4.36 -11.69
C ALA A 90 2.92 -2.99 -12.12
N ASP A 91 2.99 -2.00 -11.22
CA ASP A 91 3.59 -0.68 -11.49
C ASP A 91 5.09 -0.81 -11.84
N LEU A 92 5.80 -1.73 -11.17
CA LEU A 92 7.20 -2.04 -11.48
C LEU A 92 7.38 -2.88 -12.77
N GLY A 93 6.31 -3.19 -13.50
CA GLY A 93 6.35 -4.02 -14.71
C GLY A 93 6.57 -5.51 -14.45
N ILE A 94 6.37 -5.96 -13.21
CA ILE A 94 6.53 -7.35 -12.78
C ILE A 94 5.17 -8.03 -12.77
N GLN A 95 5.04 -9.16 -13.48
CA GLN A 95 3.79 -9.94 -13.49
C GLN A 95 3.48 -10.48 -12.08
N PRO A 96 2.39 -10.06 -11.41
CA PRO A 96 2.13 -10.44 -10.01
C PRO A 96 1.88 -11.95 -9.81
N ARG A 97 1.43 -12.64 -10.87
CA ARG A 97 1.21 -14.09 -10.91
C ARG A 97 2.48 -14.90 -11.17
N LYS A 98 3.64 -14.26 -11.28
CA LYS A 98 4.90 -14.96 -11.53
C LYS A 98 5.21 -15.91 -10.37
N GLU A 99 5.68 -17.09 -10.73
CA GLU A 99 6.18 -18.09 -9.80
C GLU A 99 7.70 -18.15 -9.92
N LEU A 100 8.36 -18.32 -8.77
CA LEU A 100 9.78 -18.63 -8.68
C LEU A 100 9.94 -20.13 -8.46
N PHE A 101 11.01 -20.68 -9.02
CA PHE A 101 11.31 -22.10 -8.96
C PHE A 101 12.68 -22.28 -8.29
N ASP A 102 12.66 -22.93 -7.13
CA ASP A 102 13.84 -23.46 -6.45
C ASP A 102 13.55 -24.93 -6.12
N GLY A 103 13.60 -25.76 -7.17
CA GLY A 103 13.06 -27.12 -7.21
C GLY A 103 11.72 -27.23 -7.96
N ASP A 104 11.02 -28.36 -7.79
CA ASP A 104 9.81 -28.68 -8.55
C ASP A 104 8.54 -27.94 -8.06
N ARG A 105 8.59 -27.38 -6.84
CA ARG A 105 7.44 -26.66 -6.27
C ARG A 105 7.50 -25.18 -6.65
N PRO A 106 6.50 -24.65 -7.37
CA PRO A 106 6.42 -23.22 -7.62
C PRO A 106 6.16 -22.44 -6.32
N VAL A 107 6.84 -21.31 -6.18
CA VAL A 107 6.64 -20.34 -5.09
C VAL A 107 6.12 -19.04 -5.68
N PRO A 108 4.86 -18.65 -5.43
CA PRO A 108 4.32 -17.43 -6.00
C PRO A 108 4.96 -16.20 -5.35
N ILE A 109 5.24 -15.16 -6.13
CA ILE A 109 5.84 -13.91 -5.59
C ILE A 109 4.83 -13.00 -4.89
N THR A 110 3.54 -13.30 -5.05
CA THR A 110 2.43 -12.68 -4.31
C THR A 110 1.44 -13.73 -3.86
N ASP A 111 0.61 -13.40 -2.89
CA ASP A 111 -0.52 -14.21 -2.47
C ASP A 111 -1.70 -14.09 -3.46
N GLN A 112 -1.43 -14.31 -4.75
CA GLN A 112 -2.41 -14.34 -5.85
C GLN A 112 -3.30 -13.09 -5.95
N GLY A 113 -2.78 -11.93 -5.52
CA GLY A 113 -3.48 -10.65 -5.57
C GLY A 113 -3.76 -10.19 -7.01
N THR A 114 -4.76 -9.32 -7.14
CA THR A 114 -5.09 -8.64 -8.39
C THR A 114 -4.78 -7.14 -8.23
N PRO A 115 -4.03 -6.52 -9.16
CA PRO A 115 -3.77 -5.09 -9.12
C PRO A 115 -5.07 -4.28 -9.08
N VAL A 116 -5.08 -3.17 -8.33
CA VAL A 116 -6.20 -2.22 -8.30
C VAL A 116 -6.19 -1.46 -9.63
N ALA A 117 -7.08 -1.82 -10.54
CA ALA A 117 -7.08 -1.34 -11.92
C ALA A 117 -7.17 0.18 -12.02
N GLU A 118 -7.89 0.81 -11.10
CA GLU A 118 -8.11 2.24 -11.04
C GLU A 118 -6.83 3.02 -10.72
N LEU A 119 -5.87 2.39 -10.04
CA LEU A 119 -4.57 2.98 -9.74
C LEU A 119 -3.55 2.79 -10.87
N MET A 120 -3.82 1.93 -11.86
CA MET A 120 -2.87 1.64 -12.93
C MET A 120 -2.83 2.78 -13.98
N GLY A 121 -1.62 3.19 -14.35
CA GLY A 121 -1.29 4.18 -15.40
C GLY A 121 -1.75 3.81 -16.80
#